data_AF-A0A858ZY19-F1
#
_entry.id   AF-A0A858ZY19-F1
#
_cell.length_a   1.000
_cell.length_b   1.000
_cell.length_c   1.000
_cell.angle_alpha   90.00
_cell.angle_beta   90.00
_cell.angle_gamma   90.00
#
_symmetry.space_group_name_H-M   'P 1'
#
loop_
_entity.id
_entity.type
_entity.pdbx_description
1 polymer ?
#
loop_
_entity_poly.entity_id
_entity_poly.type
_entity_poly.pdbx_seq_one_letter_code
_entity_poly.pdbx_strand_id
1 'polypeptide(L)'
;MDTLTLGPGAALVARDFSPRDADDVPVARNVAEHAVAYLFEPVALLPGLKLGDIFRLFEACPELHAVFRRNWSFAVCEEARKGPVPRPRHDHPAEDAGIEYLELYWSWALDTGSKVYRGVHRLDLHGVGPVLEADCPTYDVKAGDRIRWALSLTPVRELLDLPLRLCEELTIVEDDLDSKGWRETVATGRCAEVLLGQVIQGVLDELCFHGGPQEKEEASDGLKAQLAEMEAGTMRTTPADDLFEELDRPGFVALFETLGGIRPAEVSRAIRAIEDDEPVGPALERAFDGEVVVKMQFRSRPGREFRKLFRAAGR
;
A
#
# COMPACT_ATOMS: atom_id res chain seq x y z
N MET A 1 21.26 -10.30 17.42
CA MET A 1 22.46 -9.42 17.45
C MET A 1 22.73 -9.15 15.99
N ASP A 2 22.54 -7.90 15.56
CA ASP A 2 22.40 -7.62 14.13
C ASP A 2 23.77 -7.66 13.46
N THR A 3 23.90 -8.55 12.49
CA THR A 3 25.12 -8.78 11.70
C THR A 3 25.32 -7.68 10.67
N LEU A 4 24.27 -6.97 10.27
CA LEU A 4 24.31 -5.83 9.37
C LEU A 4 23.45 -4.69 9.90
N THR A 5 23.98 -3.46 9.83
CA THR A 5 23.26 -2.25 10.23
C THR A 5 23.40 -1.17 9.16
N LEU A 6 22.33 -0.44 8.87
CA LEU A 6 22.33 0.68 7.94
C LEU A 6 21.98 1.97 8.70
N GLY A 7 22.88 2.95 8.69
CA GLY A 7 22.73 4.20 9.41
C GLY A 7 23.01 5.46 8.59
N PRO A 8 23.00 6.64 9.25
CA PRO A 8 23.21 7.94 8.61
C PRO A 8 24.46 7.99 7.73
N GLY A 9 24.38 8.71 6.61
CA GLY A 9 25.49 8.86 5.66
C GLY A 9 25.77 7.61 4.82
N ALA A 10 24.76 6.74 4.64
CA ALA A 10 24.89 5.43 3.98
C ALA A 10 25.91 4.50 4.66
N ALA A 11 26.08 4.62 5.98
CA ALA A 11 26.96 3.75 6.74
C ALA A 11 26.36 2.35 6.86
N LEU A 12 26.74 1.45 5.94
CA LEU A 12 26.36 0.04 5.98
C LEU A 12 27.46 -0.74 6.71
N VAL A 13 27.22 -1.15 7.94
CA VAL A 13 28.24 -1.78 8.80
C VAL A 13 27.91 -3.24 9.02
N ALA A 14 28.81 -4.13 8.58
CA ALA A 14 28.78 -5.55 8.85
C ALA A 14 29.62 -5.88 10.10
N ARG A 15 29.15 -6.83 10.90
CA ARG A 15 29.85 -7.38 12.06
C ARG A 15 30.00 -8.89 11.88
N ASP A 16 31.22 -9.32 11.61
CA ASP A 16 31.53 -10.75 11.51
C ASP A 16 31.72 -11.35 12.91
N PHE A 17 30.97 -12.40 13.22
CA PHE A 17 31.22 -13.27 14.37
C PHE A 17 31.99 -14.49 13.89
N SER A 18 33.28 -14.62 14.25
CA SER A 18 34.02 -15.87 14.09
C SER A 18 33.66 -16.79 15.26
N PRO A 19 33.02 -17.97 15.04
CA PRO A 19 32.72 -18.90 16.13
C PRO A 19 33.98 -19.54 16.74
N ARG A 20 35.16 -19.35 16.12
CA ARG A 20 36.43 -19.92 16.56
C ARG A 20 37.14 -19.07 17.61
N ASP A 21 36.70 -17.83 17.79
CA ASP A 21 37.37 -16.84 18.62
C ASP A 21 36.33 -16.26 19.59
N ALA A 22 35.94 -17.07 20.58
CA ALA A 22 34.94 -16.70 21.59
C ALA A 22 35.34 -15.47 22.44
N ASP A 23 36.59 -15.02 22.34
CA ASP A 23 37.17 -13.88 23.03
C ASP A 23 37.41 -12.64 22.12
N ASP A 24 37.16 -12.74 20.80
CA ASP A 24 37.40 -11.61 19.88
C ASP A 24 36.20 -10.65 19.80
N VAL A 25 36.51 -9.36 19.91
CA VAL A 25 35.54 -8.28 19.68
C VAL A 25 35.11 -8.33 18.20
N PRO A 26 33.81 -8.37 17.88
CA PRO A 26 33.34 -8.38 16.49
C PRO A 26 33.95 -7.21 15.71
N VAL A 27 34.67 -7.52 14.63
CA VAL A 27 35.28 -6.48 13.79
C VAL A 27 34.17 -5.84 12.96
N ALA A 28 33.78 -4.63 13.34
CA ALA A 28 32.84 -3.83 12.57
C ALA A 28 33.54 -3.26 11.33
N ARG A 29 32.97 -3.49 10.14
CA ARG A 29 33.49 -2.98 8.87
C ARG A 29 32.39 -2.25 8.12
N ASN A 30 32.69 -1.06 7.62
CA ASN A 30 31.81 -0.40 6.65
C ASN A 30 31.95 -1.13 5.31
N VAL A 31 30.84 -1.66 4.81
CA VAL A 31 30.72 -2.47 3.60
C VAL A 31 29.81 -1.78 2.56
N ALA A 32 29.57 -0.47 2.68
CA ALA A 32 28.72 0.29 1.76
C ALA A 32 29.14 0.15 0.29
N GLU A 33 30.44 0.11 -0.01
CA GLU A 33 30.99 -0.09 -1.37
C GLU A 33 30.73 -1.50 -1.93
N HIS A 34 30.28 -2.42 -1.09
CA HIS A 34 29.96 -3.80 -1.46
C HIS A 34 28.51 -4.15 -1.14
N ALA A 35 27.63 -3.16 -0.96
CA ALA A 35 26.24 -3.35 -0.53
C ALA A 35 25.47 -4.40 -1.35
N VAL A 36 25.78 -4.52 -2.65
CA VAL A 36 25.18 -5.54 -3.53
C VAL A 36 25.37 -6.98 -3.01
N ALA A 37 26.48 -7.28 -2.33
CA ALA A 37 26.75 -8.60 -1.76
C ALA A 37 25.92 -8.89 -0.49
N TYR A 38 25.32 -7.86 0.12
CA TYR A 38 24.60 -7.93 1.38
C TYR A 38 23.08 -7.82 1.21
N LEU A 39 22.57 -7.82 -0.03
CA LEU A 39 21.13 -7.65 -0.30
C LEU A 39 20.22 -8.68 0.37
N PHE A 40 20.75 -9.88 0.63
CA PHE A 40 20.03 -10.98 1.27
C PHE A 40 20.35 -11.14 2.76
N GLU A 41 21.12 -10.21 3.33
CA GLU A 41 21.42 -10.22 4.75
C GLU A 41 20.36 -9.43 5.53
N PRO A 42 19.92 -9.93 6.70
CA PRO A 42 19.10 -9.16 7.62
C PRO A 42 19.77 -7.87 8.03
N VAL A 43 19.07 -6.74 7.90
CA VAL A 43 19.59 -5.41 8.23
C VAL A 43 18.74 -4.74 9.31
N ALA A 44 19.40 -4.15 10.30
CA ALA A 44 18.76 -3.24 11.23
C ALA A 44 18.96 -1.79 10.79
N LEU A 45 17.88 -1.01 10.77
CA LEU A 45 17.90 0.41 10.43
C LEU A 45 18.20 1.23 11.68
N LEU A 46 19.31 1.98 11.66
CA LEU A 46 19.73 2.76 12.82
C LEU A 46 18.96 4.09 12.92
N PRO A 47 18.74 4.61 14.15
CA PRO A 47 18.15 5.92 14.34
C PRO A 47 18.87 7.02 13.57
N GLY A 48 18.08 7.90 12.94
CA GLY A 48 18.59 9.03 12.16
C GLY A 48 18.94 8.68 10.71
N LEU A 49 18.80 7.42 10.27
CA LEU A 49 18.81 7.07 8.86
C LEU A 49 17.75 7.90 8.13
N LYS A 50 18.14 8.55 7.03
CA LYS A 50 17.24 9.33 6.18
C LYS A 50 17.00 8.64 4.86
N LEU A 51 15.94 9.03 4.15
CA LEU A 51 15.71 8.56 2.78
C LEU A 51 16.92 8.82 1.87
N GLY A 52 17.53 10.00 1.98
CA GLY A 52 18.71 10.37 1.19
C GLY A 52 19.91 9.43 1.38
N ASP A 53 20.02 8.77 2.53
CA ASP A 53 21.10 7.81 2.80
C ASP A 53 20.92 6.51 2.01
N ILE A 54 19.69 6.14 1.63
CA ILE A 54 19.45 5.02 0.71
C ILE A 54 20.05 5.34 -0.67
N PHE A 55 19.86 6.56 -1.17
CA PHE A 55 20.41 6.95 -2.48
C PHE A 55 21.93 7.13 -2.45
N ARG A 56 22.50 7.60 -1.34
CA ARG A 56 23.95 7.61 -1.13
C ARG A 56 24.56 6.20 -1.12
N LEU A 57 23.80 5.19 -0.72
CA LEU A 57 24.26 3.79 -0.82
C LEU A 57 24.44 3.35 -2.28
N PHE A 58 23.62 3.85 -3.21
CA PHE A 58 23.82 3.64 -4.65
C PHE A 58 25.06 4.36 -5.19
N GLU A 59 25.43 5.50 -4.60
CA GLU A 59 26.69 6.19 -4.94
C GLU A 59 27.90 5.39 -4.46
N ALA A 60 27.82 4.80 -3.26
CA ALA A 60 28.87 3.94 -2.72
C ALA A 60 28.99 2.62 -3.48
N CYS A 61 27.88 2.01 -3.91
CA CYS A 61 27.84 0.75 -4.66
C CYS A 61 26.99 0.89 -5.94
N PRO A 62 27.57 1.38 -7.04
CA PRO A 62 26.86 1.58 -8.31
C PRO A 62 26.24 0.31 -8.91
N GLU A 63 26.74 -0.87 -8.57
CA GLU A 63 26.21 -2.17 -9.00
C GLU A 63 24.74 -2.38 -8.60
N LEU A 64 24.28 -1.71 -7.54
CA LEU A 64 22.89 -1.73 -7.12
C LEU A 64 21.94 -1.27 -8.24
N HIS A 65 22.37 -0.36 -9.11
CA HIS A 65 21.56 0.07 -10.25
C HIS A 65 21.22 -1.08 -11.21
N ALA A 66 22.13 -2.03 -11.40
CA ALA A 66 21.89 -3.18 -12.26
C ALA A 66 20.82 -4.11 -11.67
N VAL A 67 20.82 -4.27 -10.33
CA VAL A 67 19.84 -5.07 -9.60
C VAL A 67 18.46 -4.42 -9.64
N PHE A 68 18.39 -3.12 -9.31
CA PHE A 68 17.13 -2.36 -9.21
C PHE A 68 16.79 -1.58 -10.48
N ARG A 69 17.23 -2.05 -11.64
CA ARG A 69 17.04 -1.35 -12.92
C ARG A 69 15.58 -1.18 -13.33
N ARG A 70 14.69 -2.10 -12.88
CA ARG A 70 13.26 -2.07 -13.21
C ARG A 70 12.52 -0.96 -12.46
N ASN A 71 13.12 -0.41 -11.42
CA ASN A 71 12.53 0.60 -10.57
C ASN A 71 13.19 1.97 -10.78
N TRP A 72 13.56 2.29 -12.02
CA TRP A 72 14.05 3.63 -12.38
C TRP A 72 15.20 4.15 -11.50
N SER A 73 15.97 3.24 -10.89
CA SER A 73 16.89 3.58 -9.80
C SER A 73 17.92 4.63 -10.20
N PHE A 74 18.39 4.59 -11.45
CA PHE A 74 19.28 5.60 -12.00
C PHE A 74 18.65 7.00 -12.03
N ALA A 75 17.47 7.13 -12.65
CA ALA A 75 16.78 8.41 -12.80
C ALA A 75 16.39 9.02 -11.44
N VAL A 76 15.92 8.19 -10.51
CA VAL A 76 15.56 8.66 -9.16
C VAL A 76 16.80 9.05 -8.35
N CYS A 77 17.92 8.32 -8.48
CA CYS A 77 19.18 8.72 -7.83
C CYS A 77 19.74 10.03 -8.41
N GLU A 78 19.71 10.21 -9.74
CA GLU A 78 20.09 11.48 -10.38
C GLU A 78 19.26 12.65 -9.83
N GLU A 79 17.94 12.46 -9.67
CA GLU A 79 17.08 13.48 -9.07
C GLU A 79 17.43 13.73 -7.60
N ALA A 80 17.67 12.69 -6.82
CA ALA A 80 18.09 12.80 -5.42
C ALA A 80 19.42 13.57 -5.26
N ARG A 81 20.37 13.40 -6.19
CA ARG A 81 21.66 14.12 -6.18
C ARG A 81 21.54 15.62 -6.34
N LYS A 82 20.43 16.13 -6.87
CA LYS A 82 20.13 17.57 -6.93
C LYS A 82 19.87 18.19 -5.55
N GLY A 83 19.83 17.36 -4.51
CA GLY A 83 19.68 17.77 -3.13
C GLY A 83 18.23 18.06 -2.73
N PRO A 84 17.98 18.21 -1.41
CA PRO A 84 16.65 18.41 -0.88
C PRO A 84 16.05 19.73 -1.32
N VAL A 85 14.72 19.77 -1.43
CA VAL A 85 13.95 21.01 -1.65
C VAL A 85 12.95 21.20 -0.52
N PRO A 86 12.62 22.45 -0.16
CA PRO A 86 11.56 22.72 0.80
C PRO A 86 10.25 22.14 0.30
N ARG A 87 9.48 21.55 1.22
CA ARG A 87 8.11 21.14 0.93
C ARG A 87 7.23 22.36 0.67
N PRO A 88 6.26 22.25 -0.24
CA PRO A 88 5.25 23.29 -0.41
C PRO A 88 4.46 23.47 0.88
N ARG A 89 4.01 24.70 1.12
CA ARG A 89 3.04 24.99 2.17
C ARG A 89 1.64 24.72 1.65
N HIS A 90 0.78 24.29 2.55
CA HIS A 90 -0.61 23.98 2.23
C HIS A 90 -1.55 24.88 3.03
N ASP A 91 -2.74 25.16 2.48
CA ASP A 91 -3.73 25.97 3.18
C ASP A 91 -4.42 25.21 4.32
N HIS A 92 -4.44 23.87 4.24
CA HIS A 92 -5.01 23.02 5.27
C HIS A 92 -3.96 22.72 6.38
N PRO A 93 -4.23 23.04 7.66
CA PRO A 93 -3.23 22.91 8.73
C PRO A 93 -2.60 21.52 8.85
N ALA A 94 -3.40 20.46 8.65
CA ALA A 94 -2.90 19.09 8.71
C ALA A 94 -1.99 18.73 7.51
N GLU A 95 -2.25 19.31 6.34
CA GLU A 95 -1.37 19.15 5.17
C GLU A 95 -0.09 19.98 5.33
N ASP A 96 -0.20 21.20 5.87
CA ASP A 96 0.94 22.10 6.08
C ASP A 96 1.93 21.53 7.11
N ALA A 97 1.41 20.83 8.13
CA ALA A 97 2.22 20.08 9.08
C ALA A 97 3.04 18.96 8.39
N GLY A 98 2.51 18.40 7.31
CA GLY A 98 3.19 17.45 6.42
C GLY A 98 3.61 16.15 7.09
N ILE A 99 4.73 15.60 6.61
CA ILE A 99 5.30 14.31 7.04
C ILE A 99 6.40 14.55 8.10
N GLU A 100 6.39 13.81 9.20
CA GLU A 100 7.44 13.82 10.22
C GLU A 100 8.55 12.80 9.88
N TYR A 101 8.16 11.62 9.40
CA TYR A 101 9.09 10.56 8.99
C TYR A 101 8.45 9.63 7.95
N LEU A 102 9.28 8.85 7.26
CA LEU A 102 8.87 7.78 6.36
C LEU A 102 8.93 6.44 7.10
N GLU A 103 7.98 5.57 6.82
CA GLU A 103 7.87 4.28 7.50
C GLU A 103 7.70 3.16 6.47
N LEU A 104 8.65 2.23 6.49
CA LEU A 104 8.54 0.94 5.83
C LEU A 104 7.70 0.02 6.70
N TYR A 105 6.73 -0.66 6.12
CA TYR A 105 5.84 -1.54 6.89
C TYR A 105 5.46 -2.79 6.11
N TRP A 106 4.99 -3.80 6.85
CA TRP A 106 4.52 -5.05 6.29
C TRP A 106 3.01 -5.06 6.12
N SER A 107 2.54 -5.33 4.90
CA SER A 107 1.14 -5.65 4.62
C SER A 107 1.08 -6.94 3.82
N TRP A 108 0.55 -8.00 4.44
CA TRP A 108 0.32 -9.26 3.75
C TRP A 108 -1.14 -9.39 3.39
N ALA A 109 -1.40 -9.85 2.18
CA ALA A 109 -2.73 -10.21 1.73
C ALA A 109 -2.94 -11.71 1.96
N LEU A 110 -4.07 -12.12 2.52
CA LEU A 110 -4.49 -13.51 2.67
C LEU A 110 -5.88 -13.67 2.06
N ASP A 111 -5.97 -14.40 0.95
CA ASP A 111 -7.26 -14.91 0.49
C ASP A 111 -7.68 -16.03 1.44
N THR A 112 -8.64 -15.76 2.33
CA THR A 112 -9.05 -16.73 3.33
C THR A 112 -9.85 -17.90 2.73
N GLY A 113 -10.36 -17.77 1.51
CA GLY A 113 -11.07 -18.83 0.80
C GLY A 113 -10.11 -19.85 0.20
N SER A 114 -9.04 -19.39 -0.44
CA SER A 114 -8.01 -20.25 -1.05
C SER A 114 -6.81 -20.54 -0.14
N LYS A 115 -6.69 -19.83 1.00
CA LYS A 115 -5.55 -19.88 1.93
C LYS A 115 -4.21 -19.49 1.30
N VAL A 116 -4.26 -18.57 0.33
CA VAL A 116 -3.07 -18.10 -0.38
C VAL A 116 -2.64 -16.74 0.16
N TYR A 117 -1.37 -16.64 0.55
CA TYR A 117 -0.74 -15.37 0.92
C TYR A 117 -0.15 -14.66 -0.31
N ARG A 118 -0.20 -13.32 -0.29
CA ARG A 118 0.43 -12.42 -1.28
C ARG A 118 1.15 -11.27 -0.58
N GLY A 119 2.07 -10.63 -1.29
CA GLY A 119 2.83 -9.49 -0.77
C GLY A 119 3.91 -9.83 0.27
N VAL A 120 4.10 -11.11 0.62
CA VAL A 120 4.93 -11.54 1.77
C VAL A 120 6.41 -11.15 1.73
N HIS A 121 6.91 -10.75 0.56
CA HIS A 121 8.32 -10.38 0.35
C HIS A 121 8.54 -8.87 0.24
N ARG A 122 7.46 -8.07 0.18
CA ARG A 122 7.51 -6.65 -0.12
C ARG A 122 7.22 -5.84 1.14
N LEU A 123 8.03 -4.82 1.35
CA LEU A 123 7.73 -3.71 2.25
C LEU A 123 7.02 -2.64 1.46
N ASP A 124 5.98 -2.06 2.04
CA ASP A 124 5.38 -0.83 1.53
C ASP A 124 5.95 0.37 2.28
N LEU A 125 5.79 1.57 1.71
CA LEU A 125 6.33 2.82 2.25
C LEU A 125 5.23 3.87 2.28
N HIS A 126 5.10 4.59 3.40
CA HIS A 126 4.25 5.78 3.50
C HIS A 126 4.93 6.89 4.29
N GLY A 127 4.37 8.10 4.21
CA GLY A 127 4.73 9.20 5.09
C GLY A 127 3.86 9.20 6.34
N VAL A 128 4.44 9.43 7.51
CA VAL A 128 3.70 9.56 8.76
C VAL A 128 3.80 10.99 9.27
N GLY A 129 2.65 11.65 9.42
CA GLY A 129 2.54 13.01 9.96
C GLY A 129 2.68 13.08 11.49
N PRO A 130 2.66 14.29 12.07
CA PRO A 130 2.67 14.48 13.52
C PRO A 130 1.40 13.95 14.18
N VAL A 131 1.45 13.76 15.51
CA VAL A 131 0.25 13.45 16.30
C VAL A 131 -0.70 14.64 16.25
N LEU A 132 -1.96 14.37 15.91
CA LEU A 132 -2.98 15.41 15.83
C LEU A 132 -3.44 15.85 17.22
N GLU A 133 -3.54 17.16 17.42
CA GLU A 133 -4.07 17.75 18.66
C GLU A 133 -5.61 17.79 18.68
N ALA A 134 -6.24 17.67 17.50
CA ALA A 134 -7.69 17.69 17.33
C ALA A 134 -8.12 16.71 16.22
N ASP A 135 -9.39 16.29 16.26
CA ASP A 135 -9.99 15.48 15.18
C ASP A 135 -9.82 16.19 13.82
N CYS A 136 -9.51 15.41 12.79
CA CYS A 136 -9.42 15.88 11.42
C CYS A 136 -10.42 15.11 10.52
N PRO A 137 -11.68 15.57 10.44
CA PRO A 137 -12.74 14.88 9.69
C PRO A 137 -12.42 14.70 8.20
N THR A 138 -11.66 15.63 7.61
CA THR A 138 -11.23 15.57 6.20
C THR A 138 -10.52 14.26 5.86
N TYR A 139 -9.75 13.71 6.80
CA TYR A 139 -9.02 12.44 6.63
C TYR A 139 -9.55 11.33 7.53
N ASP A 140 -10.68 11.55 8.21
CA ASP A 140 -11.27 10.62 9.18
C ASP A 140 -10.29 10.14 10.28
N VAL A 141 -9.48 11.08 10.81
CA VAL A 141 -8.48 10.79 11.86
C VAL A 141 -8.86 11.49 13.17
N LYS A 142 -8.67 10.80 14.30
CA LYS A 142 -8.99 11.32 15.64
C LYS A 142 -7.82 12.04 16.30
N ALA A 143 -8.12 12.92 17.26
CA ALA A 143 -7.11 13.51 18.12
C ALA A 143 -6.30 12.40 18.83
N GLY A 144 -4.98 12.54 18.86
CA GLY A 144 -4.06 11.53 19.38
C GLY A 144 -3.52 10.53 18.35
N ASP A 145 -4.14 10.45 17.17
CA ASP A 145 -3.66 9.63 16.05
C ASP A 145 -2.79 10.44 15.07
N ARG A 146 -2.29 9.78 14.03
CA ARG A 146 -1.43 10.36 12.98
C ARG A 146 -2.03 10.13 11.60
N ILE A 147 -1.90 11.12 10.72
CA ILE A 147 -2.23 10.94 9.30
C ILE A 147 -1.11 10.16 8.63
N ARG A 148 -1.48 9.16 7.81
CA ARG A 148 -0.59 8.40 6.93
C ARG A 148 -0.79 8.88 5.50
N TRP A 149 0.27 9.40 4.91
CA TRP A 149 0.30 9.99 3.59
C TRP A 149 0.84 8.99 2.57
N ALA A 150 0.09 8.75 1.49
CA ALA A 150 0.68 8.16 0.30
C ALA A 150 1.78 9.08 -0.24
N LEU A 151 2.85 8.51 -0.81
CA LEU A 151 3.97 9.29 -1.35
C LEU A 151 3.88 9.43 -2.88
N SER A 152 2.76 8.98 -3.44
CA SER A 152 2.50 9.02 -4.87
C SER A 152 2.60 10.44 -5.41
N LEU A 153 3.31 10.59 -6.53
CA LEU A 153 3.59 11.87 -7.22
C LEU A 153 4.36 12.92 -6.42
N THR A 154 4.70 12.68 -5.14
CA THR A 154 5.56 13.56 -4.37
C THR A 154 6.99 13.56 -4.94
N PRO A 155 7.59 14.74 -5.20
CA PRO A 155 8.98 14.82 -5.64
C PRO A 155 9.93 14.20 -4.61
N VAL A 156 10.81 13.30 -5.05
CA VAL A 156 11.74 12.59 -4.14
C VAL A 156 12.59 13.56 -3.30
N ARG A 157 12.93 14.71 -3.87
CA ARG A 157 13.74 15.77 -3.25
C ARG A 157 13.09 16.39 -2.02
N GLU A 158 11.76 16.37 -1.94
CA GLU A 158 11.01 16.84 -0.77
C GLU A 158 11.09 15.87 0.40
N LEU A 159 11.47 14.62 0.13
CA LEU A 159 11.46 13.52 1.10
C LEU A 159 12.87 13.15 1.61
N LEU A 160 13.94 13.61 0.94
CA LEU A 160 15.31 13.16 1.19
C LEU A 160 15.77 13.33 2.64
N ASP A 161 15.34 14.40 3.29
CA ASP A 161 15.74 14.72 4.66
C ASP A 161 14.89 14.03 5.73
N LEU A 162 13.81 13.35 5.34
CA LEU A 162 12.93 12.68 6.28
C LEU A 162 13.61 11.42 6.84
N PRO A 163 13.52 11.18 8.16
CA PRO A 163 13.94 9.93 8.77
C PRO A 163 13.19 8.75 8.14
N LEU A 164 13.88 7.64 7.92
CA LEU A 164 13.31 6.38 7.45
C LEU A 164 13.31 5.38 8.61
N ARG A 165 12.15 4.78 8.88
CA ARG A 165 11.94 3.83 9.99
C ARG A 165 11.31 2.54 9.49
N LEU A 166 11.48 1.47 10.26
CA LEU A 166 10.77 0.22 10.07
C LEU A 166 9.64 0.11 11.11
N CYS A 167 8.42 -0.14 10.63
CA CYS A 167 7.35 -0.65 11.46
C CYS A 167 7.46 -2.18 11.51
N GLU A 168 7.76 -2.71 12.69
CA GLU A 168 7.88 -4.16 12.88
C GLU A 168 6.52 -4.86 13.02
N GLU A 169 5.42 -4.10 13.14
CA GLU A 169 4.08 -4.67 13.14
C GLU A 169 3.74 -5.19 11.74
N LEU A 170 3.29 -6.44 11.69
CA LEU A 170 2.79 -7.07 10.48
C LEU A 170 1.26 -7.08 10.53
N THR A 171 0.61 -6.51 9.52
CA THR A 171 -0.83 -6.64 9.32
C THR A 171 -1.11 -7.63 8.19
N ILE A 172 -1.98 -8.61 8.44
CA ILE A 172 -2.51 -9.53 7.44
C ILE A 172 -3.95 -9.12 7.16
N VAL A 173 -4.23 -8.71 5.92
CA VAL A 173 -5.57 -8.32 5.46
C VAL A 173 -6.18 -9.41 4.59
N GLU A 174 -7.51 -9.56 4.66
CA GLU A 174 -8.25 -10.41 3.71
C GLU A 174 -7.95 -9.95 2.28
N ASP A 175 -7.87 -10.85 1.29
CA ASP A 175 -7.65 -10.55 -0.15
C ASP A 175 -8.64 -11.27 -1.07
N ASP A 176 -9.59 -12.01 -0.51
CA ASP A 176 -10.72 -12.54 -1.27
C ASP A 176 -11.72 -11.42 -1.53
N LEU A 177 -11.75 -10.92 -2.78
CA LEU A 177 -12.70 -9.92 -3.27
C LEU A 177 -14.19 -10.33 -3.06
N ASP A 178 -14.48 -11.62 -2.85
CA ASP A 178 -15.82 -12.12 -2.58
C ASP A 178 -16.11 -12.30 -1.07
N SER A 179 -15.12 -12.10 -0.21
CA SER A 179 -15.29 -12.05 1.25
C SER A 179 -16.02 -10.78 1.67
N LYS A 180 -16.91 -10.88 2.65
CA LYS A 180 -17.52 -9.70 3.28
C LYS A 180 -16.47 -8.81 3.91
N GLY A 181 -15.45 -9.43 4.52
CA GLY A 181 -14.35 -8.74 5.20
C GLY A 181 -13.21 -8.33 4.26
N TRP A 182 -13.42 -8.16 2.95
CA TRP A 182 -12.37 -7.73 2.04
C TRP A 182 -11.72 -6.42 2.53
N ARG A 183 -10.39 -6.44 2.70
CA ARG A 183 -9.49 -5.42 3.25
C ARG A 183 -9.51 -5.29 4.76
N GLU A 184 -10.36 -6.04 5.44
CA GLU A 184 -10.33 -6.07 6.90
C GLU A 184 -9.12 -6.87 7.38
N THR A 185 -8.62 -6.48 8.56
CA THR A 185 -7.51 -7.17 9.22
C THR A 185 -7.96 -8.56 9.67
N VAL A 186 -7.30 -9.58 9.15
CA VAL A 186 -7.50 -10.98 9.55
C VAL A 186 -6.65 -11.33 10.76
N ALA A 187 -5.41 -10.83 10.79
CA ALA A 187 -4.48 -11.08 11.88
C ALA A 187 -3.39 -10.00 11.94
N THR A 188 -2.75 -9.92 13.10
CA THR A 188 -1.56 -9.08 13.32
C THR A 188 -0.41 -9.93 13.85
N GLY A 189 0.81 -9.49 13.60
CA GLY A 189 2.02 -10.14 14.09
C GLY A 189 3.17 -9.15 14.24
N ARG A 190 4.37 -9.67 14.48
CA ARG A 190 5.60 -8.88 14.50
C ARG A 190 6.63 -9.53 13.60
N CYS A 191 7.19 -8.74 12.68
CA CYS A 191 8.27 -9.13 11.78
C CYS A 191 9.34 -8.03 11.80
N ALA A 192 10.32 -8.21 12.69
CA ALA A 192 11.41 -7.26 12.88
C ALA A 192 12.58 -7.47 11.91
N GLU A 193 12.67 -8.66 11.32
CA GLU A 193 13.76 -9.03 10.43
C GLU A 193 13.42 -8.64 8.99
N VAL A 194 14.20 -7.72 8.42
CA VAL A 194 14.10 -7.27 7.02
C VAL A 194 15.43 -7.45 6.32
N LEU A 195 15.40 -7.82 5.04
CA LEU A 195 16.62 -7.88 4.23
C LEU A 195 16.96 -6.51 3.65
N LEU A 196 18.25 -6.22 3.46
CA LEU A 196 18.69 -4.96 2.83
C LEU A 196 18.03 -4.74 1.46
N GLY A 197 17.90 -5.79 0.65
CA GLY A 197 17.24 -5.72 -0.64
C GLY A 197 15.76 -5.36 -0.54
N GLN A 198 15.06 -5.81 0.51
CA GLN A 198 13.66 -5.47 0.74
C GLN A 198 13.47 -4.01 1.15
N VAL A 199 14.39 -3.47 1.96
CA VAL A 199 14.39 -2.05 2.34
C VAL A 199 14.55 -1.17 1.10
N ILE A 200 15.57 -1.47 0.27
CA ILE A 200 15.82 -0.71 -0.97
C ILE A 200 14.64 -0.87 -1.94
N GLN A 201 14.14 -2.09 -2.12
CA GLN A 201 13.03 -2.35 -3.02
C GLN A 201 11.74 -1.65 -2.57
N GLY A 202 11.39 -1.71 -1.28
CA GLY A 202 10.17 -1.05 -0.77
C GLY A 202 10.19 0.46 -0.98
N VAL A 203 11.36 1.08 -0.78
CA VAL A 203 11.56 2.51 -1.09
C VAL A 203 11.35 2.79 -2.58
N LEU A 204 11.98 2.02 -3.45
CA LEU A 204 11.90 2.25 -4.89
C LEU A 204 10.53 1.89 -5.48
N ASP A 205 9.84 0.87 -4.99
CA ASP A 205 8.52 0.45 -5.46
C ASP A 205 7.48 1.56 -5.25
N GLU A 206 7.49 2.21 -4.08
CA GLU A 206 6.60 3.36 -3.80
C GLU A 206 7.03 4.61 -4.58
N LEU A 207 8.32 4.97 -4.50
CA LEU A 207 8.82 6.19 -5.15
C LEU A 207 8.83 6.11 -6.68
N CYS A 208 8.68 4.92 -7.27
CA CYS A 208 8.66 4.75 -8.72
C CYS A 208 7.33 4.14 -9.22
N PHE A 209 6.27 4.17 -8.41
CA PHE A 209 4.97 3.60 -8.79
C PHE A 209 4.44 4.16 -10.11
N HIS A 210 4.62 5.47 -10.34
CA HIS A 210 4.28 6.17 -11.59
C HIS A 210 5.45 6.30 -12.58
N GLY A 211 6.53 5.56 -12.39
CA GLY A 211 7.75 5.69 -13.19
C GLY A 211 8.80 6.61 -12.55
N GLY A 212 9.73 7.09 -13.37
CA GLY A 212 10.78 8.01 -12.94
C GLY A 212 10.26 9.44 -12.69
N PRO A 213 11.16 10.38 -12.36
CA PRO A 213 10.78 11.77 -12.07
C PRO A 213 10.02 12.45 -13.22
N GLN A 214 10.40 12.19 -14.47
CA GLN A 214 9.72 12.76 -15.63
C GLN A 214 8.31 12.18 -15.80
N GLU A 215 8.16 10.85 -15.72
CA GLU A 215 6.86 10.20 -15.84
C GLU A 215 5.89 10.64 -14.74
N LYS A 216 6.41 10.92 -13.53
CA LYS A 216 5.63 11.52 -12.43
C LYS A 216 5.15 12.93 -12.73
N GLU A 217 6.01 13.78 -13.31
CA GLU A 217 5.63 15.14 -13.70
C GLU A 217 4.53 15.11 -14.76
N GLU A 218 4.69 14.28 -15.79
CA GLU A 218 3.67 14.07 -16.84
C GLU A 218 2.34 13.55 -16.27
N ALA A 219 2.38 12.59 -15.34
CA ALA A 219 1.20 12.08 -14.67
C ALA A 219 0.51 13.15 -13.79
N SER A 220 1.30 13.95 -13.06
CA SER A 220 0.80 15.06 -12.24
C SER A 220 0.10 16.12 -13.09
N ASP A 221 0.71 16.52 -14.20
CA ASP A 221 0.15 17.51 -15.11
C ASP A 221 -1.11 17.02 -15.81
N GLY A 222 -1.15 15.74 -16.19
CA GLY A 222 -2.36 15.09 -16.70
C GLY A 222 -3.52 15.13 -15.70
N LEU A 223 -3.27 14.84 -14.43
CA LEU A 223 -4.29 14.90 -13.37
C LEU A 223 -4.76 16.33 -13.12
N LYS A 224 -3.85 17.32 -13.10
CA LYS A 224 -4.21 18.74 -12.96
C LYS A 224 -5.08 19.22 -14.12
N ALA A 225 -4.79 18.79 -15.34
CA ALA A 225 -5.60 19.12 -16.51
C ALA A 225 -7.02 18.54 -16.39
N GLN A 226 -7.15 17.28 -15.96
CA GLN A 226 -8.45 16.65 -15.71
C GLN A 226 -9.24 17.37 -14.61
N LEU A 227 -8.57 17.77 -13.53
CA LEU A 227 -9.19 18.55 -12.46
C LEU A 227 -9.71 19.89 -12.98
N ALA A 228 -8.92 20.60 -13.80
CA ALA A 228 -9.34 21.87 -14.40
C ALA A 228 -10.56 21.70 -15.34
N GLU A 229 -10.63 20.62 -16.13
CA GLU A 229 -11.80 20.32 -16.96
C GLU A 229 -13.04 20.00 -16.11
N MET A 230 -12.87 19.31 -14.98
CA MET A 230 -13.95 19.02 -14.04
C MET A 230 -14.48 20.31 -13.40
N GLU A 231 -13.60 21.18 -12.91
CA GLU A 231 -13.95 22.48 -12.32
C GLU A 231 -14.62 23.42 -13.33
N ALA A 232 -14.17 23.39 -14.60
CA ALA A 232 -14.79 24.13 -15.69
C ALA A 232 -16.15 23.53 -16.14
N GLY A 233 -16.53 22.35 -15.65
CA GLY A 233 -17.74 21.65 -16.05
C GLY A 233 -17.71 21.15 -17.50
N THR A 234 -16.53 21.04 -18.11
CA THR A 234 -16.35 20.58 -19.50
C THR A 234 -16.12 19.07 -19.58
N MET A 235 -15.75 18.44 -18.47
CA MET A 235 -15.57 17.00 -18.39
C MET A 235 -16.91 16.28 -18.43
N ARG A 236 -17.07 15.30 -19.32
CA ARG A 236 -18.22 14.40 -19.30
C ARG A 236 -18.10 13.46 -18.09
N THR A 237 -19.03 13.58 -17.16
CA THR A 237 -19.14 12.68 -16.00
C THR A 237 -20.30 11.71 -16.19
N THR A 238 -20.18 10.54 -15.56
CA THR A 238 -21.27 9.56 -15.45
C THR A 238 -21.53 9.35 -13.96
N PRO A 239 -22.79 9.36 -13.50
CA PRO A 239 -23.12 8.97 -12.13
C PRO A 239 -22.54 7.60 -11.80
N ALA A 240 -21.95 7.46 -10.61
CA ALA A 240 -21.34 6.20 -10.20
C ALA A 240 -22.36 5.05 -10.16
N ASP A 241 -23.60 5.33 -9.72
CA ASP A 241 -24.68 4.35 -9.69
C ASP A 241 -24.95 3.78 -11.09
N ASP A 242 -25.07 4.62 -12.12
CA ASP A 242 -25.31 4.18 -13.50
C ASP A 242 -24.19 3.24 -14.00
N LEU A 243 -22.93 3.56 -13.68
CA LEU A 243 -21.77 2.74 -14.04
C LEU A 243 -21.81 1.37 -13.34
N PHE A 244 -22.06 1.35 -12.02
CA PHE A 244 -22.11 0.09 -11.27
C PHE A 244 -23.31 -0.77 -11.66
N GLU A 245 -24.45 -0.17 -11.96
CA GLU A 245 -25.62 -0.90 -12.48
C GLU A 245 -25.31 -1.59 -13.81
N GLU A 246 -24.58 -0.93 -14.72
CA GLU A 246 -24.14 -1.54 -15.97
C GLU A 246 -23.22 -2.74 -15.74
N LEU A 247 -22.26 -2.60 -14.81
CA LEU A 247 -21.29 -3.65 -14.46
C LEU A 247 -21.95 -4.85 -13.77
N ASP A 248 -22.92 -4.62 -12.89
CA ASP A 248 -23.59 -5.66 -12.11
C ASP A 248 -24.74 -6.35 -12.89
N ARG A 249 -25.20 -5.75 -13.99
CA ARG A 249 -26.34 -6.24 -14.79
C ARG A 249 -26.21 -7.72 -15.19
N PRO A 250 -25.07 -8.23 -15.68
CA PRO A 250 -24.94 -9.65 -16.02
C PRO A 250 -25.16 -10.57 -14.81
N GLY A 251 -24.67 -10.18 -13.63
CA GLY A 251 -24.88 -10.89 -12.37
C GLY A 251 -26.36 -10.96 -12.00
N PHE A 252 -27.08 -9.84 -12.10
CA PHE A 252 -28.52 -9.80 -11.87
C PHE A 252 -29.30 -10.71 -12.82
N VAL A 253 -29.02 -10.63 -14.12
CA VAL A 253 -29.67 -11.48 -15.14
C VAL A 253 -29.38 -12.97 -14.89
N ALA A 254 -28.15 -13.30 -14.49
CA ALA A 254 -27.71 -14.67 -14.30
C ALA A 254 -28.30 -15.29 -13.02
N LEU A 255 -28.36 -14.57 -11.91
CA LEU A 255 -28.64 -15.15 -10.58
C LEU A 255 -30.05 -14.85 -10.03
N PHE A 256 -30.75 -13.84 -10.53
CA PHE A 256 -32.07 -13.42 -10.00
C PHE A 256 -33.23 -13.78 -10.94
N GLU A 257 -34.38 -14.10 -10.36
CA GLU A 257 -35.66 -14.25 -11.07
C GLU A 257 -36.36 -12.88 -11.23
N THR A 258 -36.34 -12.07 -10.16
CA THR A 258 -36.87 -10.71 -10.16
C THR A 258 -36.22 -9.88 -9.05
N LEU A 259 -36.19 -8.56 -9.25
CA LEU A 259 -35.76 -7.59 -8.23
C LEU A 259 -36.95 -6.87 -7.57
N GLY A 260 -38.19 -7.21 -7.93
CA GLY A 260 -39.39 -6.64 -7.29
C GLY A 260 -39.60 -5.13 -7.51
N GLY A 261 -38.83 -4.50 -8.39
CA GLY A 261 -38.81 -3.04 -8.55
C GLY A 261 -37.78 -2.32 -7.65
N ILE A 262 -37.05 -3.07 -6.82
CA ILE A 262 -35.92 -2.57 -6.06
C ILE A 262 -34.76 -2.23 -7.00
N ARG A 263 -34.07 -1.12 -6.71
CA ARG A 263 -32.95 -0.66 -7.54
C ARG A 263 -31.78 -1.64 -7.46
N PRO A 264 -31.12 -1.98 -8.59
CA PRO A 264 -29.97 -2.88 -8.58
C PRO A 264 -28.88 -2.45 -7.58
N ALA A 265 -28.58 -1.15 -7.47
CA ALA A 265 -27.61 -0.63 -6.49
C ALA A 265 -27.96 -0.92 -5.02
N GLU A 266 -29.25 -0.99 -4.67
CA GLU A 266 -29.71 -1.37 -3.31
C GLU A 266 -29.51 -2.86 -3.07
N VAL A 267 -29.85 -3.70 -4.06
CA VAL A 267 -29.63 -5.14 -3.97
C VAL A 267 -28.14 -5.48 -3.94
N SER A 268 -27.31 -4.83 -4.74
CA SER A 268 -25.84 -5.00 -4.72
C SER A 268 -25.25 -4.66 -3.35
N ARG A 269 -25.72 -3.59 -2.69
CA ARG A 269 -25.31 -3.27 -1.31
C ARG A 269 -25.73 -4.34 -0.33
N ALA A 270 -26.96 -4.86 -0.43
CA ALA A 270 -27.42 -5.95 0.42
C ALA A 270 -26.58 -7.22 0.22
N ILE A 271 -26.28 -7.62 -1.03
CA ILE A 271 -25.42 -8.77 -1.35
C ILE A 271 -24.05 -8.63 -0.68
N ARG A 272 -23.45 -7.43 -0.66
CA ARG A 272 -22.17 -7.18 0.00
C ARG A 272 -22.24 -7.28 1.53
N ALA A 273 -23.41 -7.05 2.13
CA ALA A 273 -23.59 -7.08 3.58
C ALA A 273 -23.85 -8.48 4.17
N ILE A 274 -24.27 -9.46 3.34
CA ILE A 274 -24.55 -10.85 3.74
C ILE A 274 -23.28 -11.50 4.28
N GLU A 275 -23.36 -12.19 5.43
CA GLU A 275 -22.24 -12.91 6.00
C GLU A 275 -21.72 -14.00 5.05
N ASP A 276 -20.43 -14.33 5.13
CA ASP A 276 -19.79 -15.23 4.17
C ASP A 276 -20.41 -16.64 4.13
N ASP A 277 -20.84 -17.14 5.28
CA ASP A 277 -21.44 -18.46 5.49
C ASP A 277 -22.98 -18.45 5.49
N GLU A 278 -23.59 -17.26 5.48
CA GLU A 278 -25.04 -17.11 5.49
C GLU A 278 -25.65 -17.44 4.12
N PRO A 279 -26.70 -18.28 4.05
CA PRO A 279 -27.41 -18.55 2.81
C PRO A 279 -28.08 -17.28 2.25
N VAL A 280 -27.79 -16.97 0.99
CA VAL A 280 -28.20 -15.71 0.33
C VAL A 280 -29.72 -15.55 0.22
N GLY A 281 -30.47 -16.63 -0.04
CA GLY A 281 -31.91 -16.59 -0.27
C GLY A 281 -32.66 -16.05 0.95
N PRO A 282 -32.55 -16.72 2.11
CA PRO A 282 -33.13 -16.22 3.37
C PRO A 282 -32.64 -14.82 3.76
N ALA A 283 -31.38 -14.48 3.50
CA ALA A 283 -30.84 -13.17 3.82
C ALA A 283 -31.53 -12.04 3.03
N LEU A 284 -31.66 -12.22 1.71
CA LEU A 284 -32.32 -11.25 0.83
C LEU A 284 -33.84 -11.22 1.03
N GLU A 285 -34.47 -12.36 1.33
CA GLU A 285 -35.89 -12.39 1.67
C GLU A 285 -36.20 -11.56 2.92
N ARG A 286 -35.33 -11.62 3.94
CA ARG A 286 -35.46 -10.77 5.13
C ARG A 286 -35.18 -9.30 4.84
N ALA A 287 -34.24 -9.01 3.94
CA ALA A 287 -33.85 -7.63 3.63
C ALA A 287 -34.91 -6.88 2.80
N PHE A 288 -35.70 -7.60 1.99
CA PHE A 288 -36.62 -7.02 1.01
C PHE A 288 -38.03 -7.60 1.08
N ASP A 289 -38.43 -8.19 2.21
CA ASP A 289 -39.76 -8.79 2.43
C ASP A 289 -40.23 -9.74 1.30
N GLY A 290 -39.29 -10.44 0.67
CA GLY A 290 -39.54 -11.38 -0.43
C GLY A 290 -39.72 -10.76 -1.82
N GLU A 291 -39.60 -9.44 -1.98
CA GLU A 291 -39.73 -8.76 -3.29
C GLU A 291 -38.58 -9.11 -4.24
N VAL A 292 -37.36 -9.30 -3.69
CA VAL A 292 -36.18 -9.72 -4.44
C VAL A 292 -36.05 -11.24 -4.40
N VAL A 293 -36.10 -11.88 -5.57
CA VAL A 293 -36.11 -13.35 -5.69
C VAL A 293 -34.87 -13.84 -6.44
N VAL A 294 -34.03 -14.59 -5.73
CA VAL A 294 -32.89 -15.32 -6.30
C VAL A 294 -33.37 -16.63 -6.93
N LYS A 295 -32.81 -17.02 -8.10
CA LYS A 295 -33.13 -18.30 -8.76
C LYS A 295 -32.89 -19.47 -7.84
N MET A 296 -33.79 -20.45 -7.87
CA MET A 296 -33.81 -21.58 -6.93
C MET A 296 -32.44 -22.26 -6.74
N GLN A 297 -31.67 -22.49 -7.81
CA GLN A 297 -30.36 -23.15 -7.74
C GLN A 297 -29.27 -22.36 -6.99
N PHE A 298 -29.47 -21.07 -6.73
CA PHE A 298 -28.52 -20.20 -6.02
C PHE A 298 -28.97 -19.82 -4.62
N ARG A 299 -30.22 -20.07 -4.24
CA ARG A 299 -30.80 -19.60 -2.96
C ARG A 299 -30.10 -20.13 -1.72
N SER A 300 -29.56 -21.35 -1.76
CA SER A 300 -28.83 -21.96 -0.64
C SER A 300 -27.33 -21.66 -0.64
N ARG A 301 -26.84 -20.88 -1.61
CA ARG A 301 -25.41 -20.55 -1.71
C ARG A 301 -25.01 -19.64 -0.55
N PRO A 302 -23.88 -19.90 0.12
CA PRO A 302 -23.30 -18.97 1.09
C PRO A 302 -23.00 -17.62 0.44
N GLY A 303 -23.07 -16.54 1.22
CA GLY A 303 -22.87 -15.16 0.73
C GLY A 303 -21.58 -14.99 -0.09
N ARG A 304 -20.47 -15.57 0.38
CA ARG A 304 -19.18 -15.52 -0.33
C ARG A 304 -19.23 -16.24 -1.68
N GLU A 305 -19.78 -17.46 -1.72
CA GLU A 305 -19.92 -18.21 -2.97
C GLU A 305 -20.86 -17.49 -3.95
N PHE A 306 -21.94 -16.91 -3.43
CA PHE A 306 -22.89 -16.15 -4.24
C PHE A 306 -22.24 -14.91 -4.87
N ARG A 307 -21.49 -14.12 -4.10
CA ARG A 307 -20.73 -12.95 -4.62
C ARG A 307 -19.76 -13.36 -5.74
N LYS A 308 -19.06 -14.48 -5.55
CA LYS A 308 -18.16 -15.04 -6.57
C LYS A 308 -18.88 -15.38 -7.87
N LEU A 309 -20.03 -16.06 -7.79
CA LEU A 309 -20.85 -16.40 -8.94
C LEU A 309 -21.43 -15.15 -9.61
N PHE A 310 -21.88 -14.18 -8.82
CA PHE A 310 -22.44 -12.92 -9.30
C PHE A 310 -21.40 -12.14 -10.13
N ARG A 311 -20.18 -11.99 -9.60
CA ARG A 311 -19.08 -11.33 -10.30
C ARG A 311 -18.62 -12.12 -11.54
N ALA A 312 -18.59 -13.45 -11.45
CA ALA A 312 -18.17 -14.29 -12.57
C ALA A 312 -19.12 -14.20 -13.78
N ALA A 313 -20.40 -13.91 -13.55
CA ALA A 313 -21.37 -13.72 -14.64
C ALA A 313 -21.13 -12.43 -15.47
N GLY A 314 -20.40 -11.45 -14.92
CA GLY A 314 -20.03 -10.21 -15.61
C GLY A 314 -18.67 -10.24 -16.32
N ARG A 315 -17.95 -11.36 -16.29
CA ARG A 315 -16.68 -11.58 -16.99
C ARG A 315 -16.87 -12.52 -18.17
#